data_AF-A0A933ZKL1-F1
#
_entry.id   AF-A0A933ZKL1-F1
#
_cell.length_a   1.000
_cell.length_b   1.000
_cell.length_c   1.000
_cell.angle_alpha   90.00
_cell.angle_beta   90.00
_cell.angle_gamma   90.00
#
_symmetry.space_group_name_H-M   'P 1'
#
loop_
_entity.id
_entity.type
_entity.pdbx_description
1 polymer ?
#
loop_
_entity_poly.entity_id
_entity_poly.type
_entity_poly.pdbx_seq_one_letter_code
_entity_poly.pdbx_strand_id
1 'polypeptide(L)'
;MGLFLAASAFRNRSAADVADTIRAYASKFGSAAEPCGPSDPETPEDVHVYAPAQGWTVVRWPAFFNVHDVPFCLDGSHNLRTLVSTVHIYDGDYWAHFLMENGALLDRFASWPDYFDPELPDAARAQWKGNPELIASKAGCDPTAIRPYLVHPDPEDPPPGKAAEDDAFELADVRVFADLWRRMGIRWDTAAASALRMQLDRKYGTHLPVSKEEL
;
A
#
# COMPACT_ATOMS: atom_id res chain seq x y z
N MET A 1 4.16 -1.30 21.02
CA MET A 1 4.94 -1.00 19.80
C MET A 1 3.95 -1.12 18.67
N GLY A 2 3.66 0.00 17.98
CA GLY A 2 2.64 0.05 16.94
C GLY A 2 2.92 -0.83 15.74
N LEU A 3 1.87 -1.16 15.00
CA LEU A 3 1.99 -1.82 13.70
C LEU A 3 2.23 -0.76 12.61
N PHE A 4 3.45 -0.72 12.07
CA PHE A 4 3.82 0.12 10.93
C PHE A 4 4.14 -0.76 9.74
N LEU A 5 3.28 -0.70 8.73
CA LEU A 5 3.37 -1.57 7.56
C LEU A 5 3.06 -0.75 6.32
N ALA A 6 3.80 -0.99 5.24
CA ALA A 6 3.42 -0.54 3.91
C ALA A 6 3.54 -1.70 2.93
N ALA A 7 2.64 -1.74 1.97
CA ALA A 7 2.63 -2.72 0.90
C ALA A 7 2.15 -2.07 -0.39
N SER A 8 2.74 -2.46 -1.53
CA SER A 8 2.32 -1.93 -2.83
C SER A 8 2.19 -3.04 -3.87
N ALA A 9 1.19 -2.94 -4.73
CA ALA A 9 0.89 -3.90 -5.78
C ALA A 9 0.96 -3.23 -7.16
N PHE A 10 1.74 -3.80 -8.07
CA PHE A 10 1.97 -3.33 -9.43
C PHE A 10 1.30 -4.27 -10.43
N ARG A 11 0.44 -3.72 -11.29
CA ARG A 11 -0.31 -4.55 -12.24
C ARG A 11 0.53 -4.97 -13.44
N ASN A 12 0.44 -6.24 -13.84
CA ASN A 12 1.06 -6.83 -15.02
C ASN A 12 2.55 -6.52 -15.16
N ARG A 13 3.29 -6.44 -14.05
CA ARG A 13 4.74 -6.25 -14.04
C ARG A 13 5.41 -7.46 -13.42
N SER A 14 6.63 -7.76 -13.85
CA SER A 14 7.41 -8.83 -13.23
C SER A 14 8.03 -8.37 -11.91
N ALA A 15 8.46 -9.30 -11.07
CA ALA A 15 9.26 -8.98 -9.89
C ALA A 15 10.55 -8.23 -10.25
N ALA A 16 11.16 -8.55 -11.40
CA ALA A 16 12.36 -7.88 -11.89
C ALA A 16 12.09 -6.41 -12.28
N ASP A 17 11.01 -6.13 -13.03
CA ASP A 17 10.65 -4.75 -13.41
C ASP A 17 10.41 -3.86 -12.17
N VAL A 18 9.75 -4.43 -11.17
CA VAL A 18 9.47 -3.74 -9.91
C VAL A 18 10.76 -3.52 -9.12
N ALA A 19 11.63 -4.54 -8.99
CA ALA A 19 12.93 -4.40 -8.35
C ALA A 19 13.82 -3.35 -9.03
N ASP A 20 13.84 -3.32 -10.37
CA ASP A 20 14.57 -2.31 -11.15
C ASP A 20 14.04 -0.90 -10.88
N THR A 21 12.72 -0.76 -10.76
CA THR A 21 12.06 0.50 -10.40
C THR A 21 12.45 0.96 -9.00
N ILE A 22 12.52 0.03 -8.02
CA ILE A 22 12.98 0.31 -6.65
C ILE A 22 14.42 0.83 -6.66
N ARG A 23 15.32 0.17 -7.39
CA ARG A 23 16.73 0.60 -7.52
C ARG A 23 16.86 1.96 -8.17
N ALA A 24 16.16 2.18 -9.27
CA ALA A 24 16.18 3.44 -9.99
C ALA A 24 15.66 4.59 -9.12
N TYR A 25 14.57 4.36 -8.38
CA TYR A 25 14.02 5.36 -7.46
C TYR A 25 14.97 5.67 -6.31
N ALA A 26 15.54 4.65 -5.65
CA ALA A 26 16.51 4.87 -4.58
C ALA A 26 17.73 5.67 -5.08
N SER A 27 18.29 5.27 -6.23
CA SER A 27 19.44 5.94 -6.84
C SER A 27 19.14 7.40 -7.22
N LYS A 28 17.95 7.67 -7.76
CA LYS A 28 17.48 9.03 -8.09
C LYS A 28 17.55 9.99 -6.90
N PHE A 29 17.39 9.48 -5.68
CA PHE A 29 17.41 10.26 -4.45
C PHE A 29 18.69 10.08 -3.62
N GLY A 30 19.77 9.54 -4.20
CA GLY A 30 21.04 9.37 -3.49
C GLY A 30 21.01 8.28 -2.41
N SER A 31 20.05 7.36 -2.49
CA SER A 31 19.99 6.14 -1.71
C SER A 31 20.42 4.93 -2.56
N ALA A 32 20.56 3.77 -1.95
CA ALA A 32 20.84 2.52 -2.63
C ALA A 32 19.78 1.49 -2.26
N ALA A 33 19.50 0.58 -3.20
CA ALA A 33 18.66 -0.59 -2.97
C ALA A 33 19.39 -1.80 -3.57
N GLU A 34 20.00 -2.61 -2.70
CA GLU A 34 20.87 -3.70 -3.14
C GLU A 34 20.15 -5.05 -3.01
N PRO A 35 20.29 -5.97 -3.98
CA PRO A 35 19.72 -7.30 -3.86
C PRO A 35 20.38 -8.08 -2.73
N CYS A 36 19.58 -8.78 -1.94
CA CYS A 36 20.09 -9.69 -0.92
C CYS A 36 20.52 -11.02 -1.56
N GLY A 37 21.63 -11.57 -1.10
CA GLY A 37 22.07 -12.91 -1.45
C GLY A 37 21.16 -14.00 -0.87
N PRO A 38 21.19 -15.21 -1.44
CA PRO A 38 20.38 -16.34 -0.98
C PRO A 38 20.75 -16.83 0.42
N SER A 39 21.96 -16.50 0.90
CA SER A 39 22.46 -16.85 2.24
C SER A 39 22.33 -15.73 3.27
N ASP A 40 21.92 -14.53 2.85
CA ASP A 40 21.81 -13.41 3.78
C ASP A 40 20.63 -13.64 4.71
N PRO A 41 20.74 -13.35 6.02
CA PRO A 41 19.61 -13.50 6.94
C PRO A 41 18.48 -12.55 6.53
N GLU A 42 17.22 -13.02 6.63
CA GLU A 42 16.05 -12.14 6.50
C GLU A 42 16.01 -11.17 7.70
N THR A 43 15.76 -9.90 7.40
CA THR A 43 15.65 -8.84 8.38
C THR A 43 14.34 -8.08 8.20
N PRO A 44 13.80 -7.46 9.26
CA PRO A 44 12.64 -6.57 9.16
C PRO A 44 12.87 -5.33 8.27
N GLU A 45 14.13 -5.03 7.91
CA GLU A 45 14.52 -3.91 7.04
C GLU A 45 14.54 -4.28 5.55
N ASP A 46 14.24 -5.53 5.21
CA ASP A 46 14.26 -5.98 3.84
C ASP A 46 12.98 -5.59 3.10
N VAL A 47 13.17 -5.20 1.84
CA VAL A 47 12.10 -5.08 0.84
C VAL A 47 11.89 -6.45 0.22
N HIS A 48 10.66 -6.93 0.22
CA HIS A 48 10.31 -8.22 -0.38
C HIS A 48 9.45 -8.00 -1.61
N VAL A 49 9.92 -8.48 -2.77
CA VAL A 49 9.15 -8.46 -4.02
C VAL A 49 8.69 -9.88 -4.32
N TYR A 50 7.38 -10.08 -4.37
CA TYR A 50 6.78 -11.39 -4.57
C TYR A 50 6.65 -11.73 -6.07
N ALA A 51 6.57 -13.02 -6.39
CA ALA A 51 6.29 -13.45 -7.76
C ALA A 51 4.91 -12.93 -8.22
N PRO A 52 4.73 -12.60 -9.51
CA PRO A 52 3.43 -12.18 -10.02
C PRO A 52 2.35 -13.24 -9.76
N ALA A 53 1.23 -12.83 -9.18
CA ALA A 53 0.06 -13.66 -8.95
C ALA A 53 -1.20 -12.91 -9.39
N GLN A 54 -2.05 -13.56 -10.19
CA GLN A 54 -3.31 -12.97 -10.69
C GLN A 54 -3.12 -11.60 -11.38
N GLY A 55 -1.99 -11.42 -12.06
CA GLY A 55 -1.67 -10.15 -12.75
C GLY A 55 -1.16 -9.05 -11.83
N TRP A 56 -0.77 -9.35 -10.59
CA TRP A 56 -0.20 -8.39 -9.65
C TRP A 56 1.15 -8.85 -9.13
N THR A 57 2.11 -7.94 -9.06
CA THR A 57 3.38 -8.12 -8.34
C THR A 57 3.34 -7.26 -7.11
N VAL A 58 3.55 -7.87 -5.96
CA VAL A 58 3.41 -7.19 -4.68
C VAL A 58 4.79 -6.95 -4.06
N VAL A 59 4.92 -5.83 -3.35
CA VAL A 59 6.07 -5.41 -2.57
C VAL A 59 5.63 -5.27 -1.12
N ARG A 60 6.31 -5.96 -0.20
CA ARG A 60 6.28 -5.65 1.23
C ARG A 60 7.45 -4.75 1.54
N TRP A 61 7.17 -3.59 2.11
CA TRP A 61 8.18 -2.64 2.51
C TRP A 61 8.68 -2.89 3.93
N PRO A 62 9.88 -2.38 4.26
CA PRO A 62 10.35 -2.28 5.63
C PRO A 62 9.37 -1.52 6.53
N ALA A 63 9.46 -1.76 7.84
CA ALA A 63 8.74 -0.94 8.81
C ALA A 63 9.07 0.56 8.61
N PHE A 64 8.08 1.42 8.86
CA PHE A 64 8.15 2.88 8.69
C PHE A 64 8.30 3.39 7.25
N PHE A 65 8.25 2.52 6.24
CA PHE A 65 8.24 2.97 4.85
C PHE A 65 6.90 3.62 4.43
N ASN A 66 5.87 3.57 5.29
CA ASN A 66 4.54 4.15 5.03
C ASN A 66 4.58 5.65 4.71
N VAL A 67 5.58 6.41 5.19
CA VAL A 67 5.71 7.82 4.82
C VAL A 67 6.36 8.02 3.44
N HIS A 68 6.90 6.97 2.82
CA HIS A 68 7.63 7.02 1.53
C HIS A 68 6.91 6.29 0.39
N ASP A 69 5.92 5.46 0.69
CA ASP A 69 5.29 4.55 -0.27
C ASP A 69 4.50 5.29 -1.35
N VAL A 70 3.77 6.35 -1.01
CA VAL A 70 2.98 7.14 -1.96
C VAL A 70 3.87 7.84 -3.00
N PRO A 71 4.91 8.62 -2.62
CA PRO A 71 5.86 9.17 -3.60
C PRO A 71 6.52 8.10 -4.48
N PHE A 72 6.92 6.98 -3.89
CA PHE A 72 7.50 5.85 -4.63
C PHE A 72 6.50 5.30 -5.66
N CYS A 73 5.26 5.04 -5.24
CA CYS A 73 4.24 4.45 -6.09
C CYS A 73 3.78 5.39 -7.21
N LEU A 74 3.78 6.71 -6.97
CA LEU A 74 3.54 7.69 -8.03
C LEU A 74 4.62 7.60 -9.11
N ASP A 75 5.90 7.68 -8.74
CA ASP A 75 7.03 7.57 -9.67
C ASP A 75 7.06 6.20 -10.36
N GLY A 76 6.85 5.13 -9.61
CA GLY A 76 6.79 3.77 -10.12
C GLY A 76 5.63 3.55 -11.11
N SER A 77 4.44 4.06 -10.81
CA SER A 77 3.29 3.98 -11.72
C SER A 77 3.54 4.73 -13.03
N HIS A 78 4.25 5.87 -12.98
CA HIS A 78 4.66 6.64 -14.14
C HIS A 78 5.67 5.88 -14.99
N ASN A 79 6.76 5.42 -14.38
CA ASN A 79 7.87 4.78 -15.09
C ASN A 79 7.46 3.45 -15.70
N LEU A 80 6.70 2.66 -14.95
CA LEU A 80 6.21 1.38 -15.42
C LEU A 80 4.96 1.51 -16.28
N ARG A 81 4.32 2.69 -16.37
CA ARG A 81 3.04 2.91 -17.08
C ARG A 81 2.00 1.87 -16.70
N THR A 82 1.74 1.76 -15.41
CA THR A 82 0.84 0.74 -14.87
C THR A 82 -0.01 1.26 -13.73
N LEU A 83 -1.08 0.50 -13.43
CA LEU A 83 -1.89 0.67 -12.24
C LEU A 83 -1.11 0.17 -11.02
N VAL A 84 -1.07 0.99 -9.98
CA VAL A 84 -0.44 0.70 -8.70
C VAL A 84 -1.47 0.92 -7.60
N SER A 85 -1.55 -0.03 -6.68
CA SER A 85 -2.29 0.14 -5.43
C SER A 85 -1.30 0.07 -4.28
N THR A 86 -1.28 1.06 -3.40
CA THR A 86 -0.49 1.00 -2.17
C THR A 86 -1.40 1.14 -0.96
N VAL A 87 -1.01 0.47 0.11
CA VAL A 87 -1.68 0.49 1.40
C VAL A 87 -0.63 0.62 2.48
N HIS A 88 -0.99 1.30 3.56
CA HIS A 88 -0.18 1.30 4.75
C HIS A 88 -1.03 1.29 6.02
N ILE A 89 -0.41 0.88 7.12
CA ILE A 89 -0.94 0.93 8.48
C ILE A 89 -0.03 1.83 9.32
N TYR A 90 -0.66 2.68 10.14
CA TYR A 90 0.01 3.49 11.14
C TYR A 90 -0.49 3.12 12.55
N ASP A 91 0.45 2.81 13.44
CA ASP A 91 0.30 2.43 14.86
C ASP A 91 -0.65 1.25 15.17
N GLY A 92 -1.37 0.71 14.18
CA GLY A 92 -2.36 -0.35 14.35
C GLY A 92 -3.81 0.15 14.41
N ASP A 93 -4.03 1.46 14.31
CA ASP A 93 -5.35 2.09 14.41
C ASP A 93 -5.82 2.73 13.09
N TYR A 94 -4.85 3.09 12.24
CA TYR A 94 -5.09 3.78 10.98
C TYR A 94 -4.61 2.92 9.81
N TRP A 95 -5.40 2.87 8.73
CA TRP A 95 -4.90 2.42 7.43
C TRP A 95 -5.37 3.34 6.33
N ALA A 96 -4.59 3.42 5.25
CA ALA A 96 -4.98 4.11 4.05
C ALA A 96 -4.68 3.28 2.81
N HIS A 97 -5.37 3.64 1.74
CA HIS A 97 -5.22 3.07 0.41
C HIS A 97 -5.15 4.17 -0.61
N PHE A 98 -4.25 3.99 -1.57
CA PHE A 98 -4.07 4.89 -2.69
C PHE A 98 -4.04 4.06 -3.98
N LEU A 99 -4.67 4.62 -5.00
CA LEU A 99 -4.68 4.06 -6.34
C LEU A 99 -4.04 5.06 -7.31
N MET A 100 -3.02 4.64 -8.04
CA MET A 100 -2.32 5.47 -9.00
C MET A 100 -2.22 4.79 -10.36
N GLU A 101 -2.19 5.56 -11.43
CA GLU A 101 -1.92 5.05 -12.76
C GLU A 101 -1.14 6.09 -13.57
N ASN A 102 -0.06 5.65 -14.21
CA ASN A 102 0.75 6.50 -15.10
C ASN A 102 1.22 7.82 -14.45
N GLY A 103 1.53 7.81 -13.15
CA GLY A 103 2.00 8.98 -12.41
C GLY A 103 0.90 9.88 -11.86
N ALA A 104 -0.37 9.54 -12.06
CA ALA A 104 -1.50 10.28 -11.51
C ALA A 104 -2.10 9.52 -10.33
N LEU A 105 -2.34 10.21 -9.21
CA LEU A 105 -3.19 9.70 -8.15
C LEU A 105 -4.65 9.74 -8.62
N LEU A 106 -5.31 8.59 -8.60
CA LEU A 106 -6.68 8.41 -9.06
C LEU A 106 -7.68 8.41 -7.90
N ASP A 107 -7.33 7.73 -6.81
CA ASP A 107 -8.19 7.58 -5.64
C ASP A 107 -7.36 7.52 -4.36
N ARG A 108 -7.97 7.94 -3.26
CA ARG A 108 -7.43 7.79 -1.91
C ARG A 108 -8.53 7.48 -0.92
N PHE A 109 -8.21 6.67 0.07
CA PHE A 109 -9.07 6.35 1.19
C PHE A 109 -8.23 6.28 2.47
N ALA A 110 -8.77 6.75 3.59
CA ALA A 110 -8.21 6.51 4.92
C ALA A 110 -9.32 6.06 5.86
N SER A 111 -9.04 5.10 6.73
CA SER A 111 -10.01 4.62 7.73
C SER A 111 -10.40 5.70 8.72
N TRP A 112 -9.45 6.57 9.06
CA TRP A 112 -9.65 7.67 9.98
C TRP A 112 -9.04 8.95 9.40
N PRO A 113 -9.79 9.70 8.56
CA PRO A 113 -9.25 10.83 7.80
C PRO A 113 -8.63 11.97 8.61
N ASP A 114 -9.14 12.23 9.81
CA ASP A 114 -8.69 13.29 10.74
C ASP A 114 -7.75 12.76 11.84
N TYR A 115 -7.18 11.57 11.67
CA TYR A 115 -6.28 10.96 12.64
C TYR A 115 -5.05 11.84 12.95
N PHE A 116 -4.44 12.44 11.92
CA PHE A 116 -3.26 13.29 12.07
C PHE A 116 -3.59 14.77 12.27
N ASP A 117 -4.78 15.20 11.86
CA ASP A 117 -5.27 16.57 12.00
C ASP A 117 -6.74 16.56 12.46
N PRO A 118 -6.99 16.67 13.78
CA PRO A 118 -8.35 16.73 14.32
C PRO A 118 -9.16 17.94 13.82
N GLU A 119 -8.51 18.98 13.30
CA GLU A 119 -9.14 20.18 12.75
C GLU A 119 -9.31 20.10 11.22
N LEU A 120 -9.12 18.92 10.62
CA LEU A 120 -9.19 18.72 9.17
C LEU A 120 -10.54 19.21 8.61
N PRO A 121 -10.55 20.18 7.68
CA PRO A 121 -11.78 20.72 7.10
C PRO A 121 -12.59 19.66 6.36
N ASP A 122 -13.92 19.74 6.39
CA ASP A 122 -14.83 18.79 5.73
C ASP A 122 -14.50 18.56 4.24
N ALA A 123 -14.12 19.61 3.53
CA ALA A 123 -13.74 19.51 2.12
C ALA A 123 -12.44 18.72 1.90
N ALA A 124 -11.51 18.74 2.86
CA ALA A 124 -10.29 17.92 2.85
C ALA A 124 -10.60 16.49 3.31
N ARG A 125 -11.40 16.34 4.39
CA ARG A 125 -11.91 15.05 4.88
C ARG A 125 -12.61 14.26 3.78
N ALA A 126 -13.44 14.93 2.97
CA ALA A 126 -14.18 14.30 1.87
C ALA A 126 -13.28 13.68 0.79
N GLN A 127 -12.02 14.11 0.66
CA GLN A 127 -11.07 13.53 -0.29
C GLN A 127 -10.65 12.11 0.10
N TRP A 128 -10.77 11.75 1.38
CA TRP A 128 -10.39 10.44 1.94
C TRP A 128 -11.52 9.41 1.95
N LYS A 129 -12.62 9.68 1.24
CA LYS A 129 -13.77 8.78 1.18
C LYS A 129 -13.55 7.53 0.33
N GLY A 130 -12.62 7.59 -0.62
CA GLY A 130 -12.47 6.57 -1.67
C GLY A 130 -13.64 6.54 -2.66
N ASN A 131 -13.39 5.97 -3.83
CA ASN A 131 -14.35 5.85 -4.92
C ASN A 131 -14.45 4.38 -5.37
N PRO A 132 -15.45 3.62 -4.88
CA PRO A 132 -15.55 2.19 -5.17
C PRO A 132 -15.78 1.90 -6.65
N GLU A 133 -16.51 2.75 -7.36
CA GLU A 133 -16.72 2.62 -8.81
C GLU A 133 -15.41 2.78 -9.59
N LEU A 134 -14.60 3.78 -9.23
CA LEU A 134 -13.30 4.02 -9.86
C LEU A 134 -12.32 2.88 -9.55
N ILE A 135 -12.20 2.49 -8.28
CA ILE A 135 -11.33 1.38 -7.87
C ILE A 135 -11.72 0.11 -8.61
N ALA A 136 -13.01 -0.25 -8.60
CA ALA A 136 -13.49 -1.48 -9.22
C ALA A 136 -13.31 -1.46 -10.75
N SER A 137 -13.61 -0.33 -11.40
CA SER A 137 -13.38 -0.16 -12.83
C SER A 137 -11.91 -0.34 -13.20
N LYS A 138 -11.00 0.23 -12.39
CA LYS A 138 -9.56 0.12 -12.63
C LYS A 138 -9.05 -1.27 -12.33
N ALA A 139 -9.46 -1.90 -11.23
CA ALA A 139 -9.05 -3.26 -10.85
C ALA A 139 -9.66 -4.34 -11.76
N GLY A 140 -10.83 -4.08 -12.36
CA GLY A 140 -11.58 -5.05 -13.15
C GLY A 140 -12.41 -6.00 -12.28
N CYS A 141 -13.00 -5.48 -11.20
CA CYS A 141 -13.89 -6.22 -10.30
C CYS A 141 -15.26 -5.52 -10.15
N ASP A 142 -16.15 -6.08 -9.34
CA ASP A 142 -17.48 -5.53 -9.09
C ASP A 142 -17.41 -4.42 -8.02
N PRO A 143 -17.94 -3.20 -8.27
CA PRO A 143 -17.95 -2.13 -7.27
C PRO A 143 -18.72 -2.48 -5.99
N THR A 144 -19.71 -3.38 -6.06
CA THR A 144 -20.43 -3.86 -4.87
C THR A 144 -19.55 -4.71 -3.96
N ALA A 145 -18.49 -5.32 -4.50
CA ALA A 145 -17.47 -6.03 -3.74
C ALA A 145 -16.38 -5.10 -3.16
N ILE A 146 -16.36 -3.81 -3.52
CA ILE A 146 -15.38 -2.84 -2.99
C ILE A 146 -16.02 -1.90 -1.98
N ARG A 147 -17.26 -1.47 -2.23
CA ARG A 147 -17.97 -0.49 -1.40
C ARG A 147 -17.97 -0.80 0.10
N PRO A 148 -18.15 -2.05 0.57
CA PRO A 148 -18.24 -2.34 2.01
C PRO A 148 -16.95 -2.03 2.79
N TYR A 149 -15.79 -1.98 2.11
CA TYR A 149 -14.49 -1.76 2.73
C TYR A 149 -14.13 -0.27 2.89
N LEU A 150 -14.80 0.61 2.14
CA LEU A 150 -14.53 2.06 2.14
C LEU A 150 -15.44 2.77 3.14
N VAL A 151 -15.25 2.42 4.41
CA VAL A 151 -16.00 2.95 5.55
C VAL A 151 -15.04 3.62 6.53
N HIS A 152 -15.43 4.76 7.07
CA HIS A 152 -14.70 5.42 8.15
C HIS A 152 -15.23 4.90 9.49
N PRO A 153 -14.60 3.89 10.12
CA PRO A 153 -15.04 3.40 11.42
C PRO A 153 -15.01 4.54 12.45
N ASP A 154 -16.11 4.69 13.18
CA ASP A 154 -16.12 5.53 14.39
C ASP A 154 -15.31 4.80 15.47
N PRO A 155 -14.27 5.42 16.07
CA PRO A 155 -13.49 4.81 17.14
C PRO A 155 -14.32 4.47 18.38
N GLU A 156 -15.41 5.19 18.64
CA GLU A 156 -16.30 4.97 19.79
C GLU A 156 -17.39 3.93 19.49
N ASP A 157 -17.81 3.82 18.22
CA ASP A 157 -18.84 2.87 17.76
C ASP A 157 -18.44 2.22 16.42
N PRO A 158 -17.42 1.34 16.44
CA PRO A 158 -16.91 0.75 15.22
C PRO A 158 -17.96 -0.17 14.57
N PRO A 159 -18.03 -0.21 13.22
CA PRO A 159 -18.98 -1.05 12.51
C PRO A 159 -18.77 -2.52 12.87
N PRO A 160 -19.82 -3.23 13.32
CA PRO A 160 -19.68 -4.61 13.73
C PRO A 160 -19.49 -5.55 12.53
N GLY A 161 -18.66 -6.57 12.73
CA GLY A 161 -18.54 -7.69 11.80
C GLY A 161 -17.67 -7.40 10.58
N LYS A 162 -17.86 -8.20 9.54
CA LYS A 162 -17.03 -8.24 8.32
C LYS A 162 -17.75 -7.60 7.14
N ALA A 163 -16.98 -7.08 6.17
CA ALA A 163 -17.53 -6.60 4.91
C ALA A 163 -18.25 -7.72 4.13
N ALA A 164 -17.72 -8.94 4.20
CA ALA A 164 -18.32 -10.14 3.65
C ALA A 164 -18.07 -11.37 4.54
N GLU A 165 -18.90 -12.40 4.37
CA GLU A 165 -18.89 -13.60 5.22
C GLU A 165 -17.56 -14.37 5.18
N ASP A 166 -16.92 -14.42 4.01
CA ASP A 166 -15.65 -15.13 3.77
C ASP A 166 -14.39 -14.27 4.04
N ASP A 167 -14.54 -13.04 4.54
CA ASP A 167 -13.39 -12.19 4.88
C ASP A 167 -12.62 -12.72 6.08
N ALA A 168 -11.33 -12.41 6.14
CA ALA A 168 -10.50 -12.79 7.28
C ALA A 168 -10.68 -11.81 8.46
N PHE A 169 -10.85 -10.52 8.16
CA PHE A 169 -10.82 -9.45 9.15
C PHE A 169 -12.16 -8.73 9.30
N GLU A 170 -12.40 -8.18 10.48
CA GLU A 170 -13.55 -7.30 10.75
C GLU A 170 -13.30 -5.89 10.20
N LEU A 171 -14.37 -5.12 9.97
CA LEU A 171 -14.28 -3.75 9.46
C LEU A 171 -13.51 -2.80 10.39
N ALA A 172 -13.49 -3.09 11.68
CA ALA A 172 -12.75 -2.34 12.68
C ALA A 172 -11.24 -2.69 12.73
N ASP A 173 -10.81 -3.79 12.10
CA ASP A 173 -9.41 -4.22 12.10
C ASP A 173 -8.68 -3.57 10.93
N VAL A 174 -7.57 -2.86 11.18
CA VAL A 174 -6.76 -2.21 10.14
C VAL A 174 -6.29 -3.17 9.04
N ARG A 175 -6.21 -4.48 9.32
CA ARG A 175 -5.83 -5.51 8.33
C ARG A 175 -6.95 -5.81 7.31
N VAL A 176 -8.13 -5.22 7.46
CA VAL A 176 -9.25 -5.32 6.50
C VAL A 176 -8.87 -4.86 5.09
N PHE A 177 -7.81 -4.05 4.94
CA PHE A 177 -7.24 -3.72 3.63
C PHE A 177 -6.86 -4.98 2.83
N ALA A 178 -6.45 -6.07 3.49
CA ALA A 178 -6.04 -7.31 2.83
C ALA A 178 -7.24 -7.99 2.16
N ASP A 179 -8.42 -7.90 2.76
CA ASP A 179 -9.67 -8.38 2.17
C ASP A 179 -10.11 -7.47 1.01
N LEU A 180 -9.99 -6.14 1.14
CA LEU A 180 -10.19 -5.22 0.01
C LEU A 180 -9.29 -5.57 -1.18
N TRP A 181 -7.99 -5.77 -0.93
CA TRP A 181 -7.04 -6.18 -1.96
C TRP A 181 -7.40 -7.53 -2.60
N ARG A 182 -7.86 -8.50 -1.80
CA ARG A 182 -8.36 -9.78 -2.30
C ARG A 182 -9.52 -9.57 -3.28
N ARG A 183 -10.45 -8.64 -3.02
CA ARG A 183 -11.53 -8.27 -3.96
C ARG A 183 -11.05 -7.57 -5.23
N MET A 184 -9.91 -6.89 -5.17
CA MET A 184 -9.21 -6.33 -6.34
C MET A 184 -8.40 -7.38 -7.14
N GLY A 185 -8.33 -8.63 -6.65
CA GLY A 185 -7.50 -9.69 -7.24
C GLY A 185 -6.03 -9.65 -6.81
N ILE A 186 -5.68 -8.82 -5.82
CA ILE A 186 -4.33 -8.74 -5.26
C ILE A 186 -4.22 -9.77 -4.14
N ARG A 187 -3.30 -10.72 -4.28
CA ARG A 187 -2.99 -11.68 -3.21
C ARG A 187 -1.87 -11.14 -2.33
N TRP A 188 -2.22 -10.83 -1.09
CA TRP A 188 -1.27 -10.52 -0.03
C TRP A 188 -1.15 -11.74 0.89
N ASP A 189 -0.17 -12.58 0.58
CA ASP A 189 0.17 -13.73 1.41
C ASP A 189 1.56 -13.51 2.01
N THR A 190 1.59 -13.11 3.28
CA THR A 190 2.85 -12.88 4.01
C THR A 190 3.60 -14.18 4.33
N ALA A 191 2.98 -15.34 4.13
CA ALA A 191 3.64 -16.63 4.28
C ALA A 191 4.30 -17.12 2.99
N ALA A 192 4.00 -16.51 1.84
CA ALA A 192 4.64 -16.85 0.58
C ALA A 192 6.12 -16.43 0.58
N ALA A 193 6.99 -17.23 -0.04
CA ALA A 193 8.38 -16.84 -0.25
C ALA A 193 8.44 -15.68 -1.27
N SER A 194 9.21 -14.64 -0.96
CA SER A 194 9.48 -13.55 -1.89
C SER A 194 10.34 -14.04 -3.07
N ALA A 195 10.05 -13.58 -4.29
CA ALA A 195 10.82 -13.91 -5.48
C ALA A 195 12.18 -13.19 -5.50
N LEU A 196 12.20 -11.96 -5.00
CA LEU A 196 13.40 -11.15 -4.82
C LEU A 196 13.35 -10.48 -3.45
N ARG A 197 14.53 -10.24 -2.89
CA ARG A 197 14.69 -9.50 -1.64
C ARG A 197 15.78 -8.46 -1.82
N MET A 198 15.58 -7.29 -1.25
CA MET A 198 16.49 -6.15 -1.38
C MET A 198 16.63 -5.43 -0.04
N GLN A 199 17.77 -4.79 0.18
CA GLN A 199 18.01 -3.91 1.31
C GLN A 199 18.13 -2.47 0.84
N LEU A 200 17.36 -1.59 1.47
CA LEU A 200 17.53 -0.16 1.32
C LEU A 200 18.71 0.31 2.17
N ASP A 201 19.39 1.37 1.72
CA ASP A 201 20.40 2.04 2.54
C ASP A 201 19.82 2.44 3.90
N ARG A 202 20.58 2.26 5.00
CA ARG A 202 20.11 2.55 6.37
C ARG A 202 19.62 3.99 6.61
N LYS A 203 19.98 4.92 5.72
CA LYS A 203 19.58 6.33 5.76
C LYS A 203 18.50 6.65 4.72
N TYR A 204 17.82 5.66 4.14
CA TYR A 204 16.76 5.87 3.15
C TYR A 204 15.73 6.89 3.64
N GLY A 205 15.39 6.86 4.94
CA GLY A 205 14.40 7.78 5.52
C GLY A 205 14.79 9.27 5.46
N THR A 206 16.09 9.58 5.33
CA THR A 206 16.57 10.97 5.18
C THR A 206 16.72 11.41 3.73
N HIS A 207 16.72 10.47 2.79
CA HIS A 207 17.00 10.72 1.38
C HIS A 207 15.74 10.63 0.52
N LEU A 208 14.86 9.67 0.83
CA LEU A 208 13.64 9.44 0.06
C LEU A 208 12.58 10.51 0.37
N PRO A 209 11.83 10.97 -0.64
CA PRO A 209 10.70 11.87 -0.45
C PRO A 209 9.67 11.28 0.52
N VAL A 210 9.03 12.14 1.29
CA VAL A 210 7.91 11.80 2.17
C VAL A 210 6.58 12.25 1.60
N SER A 211 5.52 11.50 1.88
CA SER A 211 4.15 11.91 1.63
C SER A 211 3.86 13.19 2.41
N LYS A 212 3.34 14.22 1.72
CA LYS A 212 2.89 15.46 2.37
C LYS A 212 1.52 15.30 3.03
N GLU A 213 0.86 14.18 2.78
CA GLU A 213 -0.52 13.94 3.21
C GLU A 213 -0.60 13.31 4.60
N GLU A 214 0.56 12.99 5.20
CA GLU A 214 0.73 12.32 6.50
C GLU A 214 1.73 13.06 7.41
N LEU A 215 1.95 14.36 7.16
CA LEU A 215 2.75 15.28 7.97
C LEU A 215 1.85 16.32 8.63
#